data_AF-Q0I8I9-F1
#
_entry.id   AF-Q0I8I9-F1
#
_cell.length_a   1.000
_cell.length_b   1.000
_cell.length_c   1.000
_cell.angle_alpha   90.00
_cell.angle_beta   90.00
_cell.angle_gamma   90.00
#
_symmetry.space_group_name_H-M   'P 1'
#
loop_
_entity.id
_entity.type
_entity.pdbx_description
1 polymer ?
#
loop_
_entity_poly.entity_id
_entity_poly.type
_entity_poly.pdbx_seq_one_letter_code
_entity_poly.pdbx_strand_id
1 'polypeptide(L)'
;MLLVTAWMGKGDESKALSTCRLLTRCKDPELRTRARQLLDVLEAPSLARPASWSMQLPTLEMDPRIGKPSKLFNRRKLPPPPPSPPTGPTRAPAAGFAALVITVLVGLTLLLSGCVRITADLSLPGPDRVEMAWTIDSLSGLKLPWQDAFSRELRAMRLPWKVRNSGNGLLEVKAPTQNSEDAAALLSKTVEAAGRTAGLVLPAPTLKLEERNWLVGLKQELLLELDLRALKSLNELQIAVRLGNQASLRRLQSSPAMASKNAKGELVWPLTIGEKNRLQWSQWRWSRLGVGSLAIVVLLVLTASLQRLRLLMGFGYPELPS
;
A
#
# COMPACT_ATOMS: atom_id res chain seq x y z
N MET A 1 13.67 36.95 9.51
CA MET A 1 13.81 36.20 8.25
C MET A 1 12.96 36.75 7.11
N LEU A 2 11.64 36.94 7.28
CA LEU A 2 10.76 37.45 6.20
C LEU A 2 11.20 38.81 5.60
N LEU A 3 11.75 39.69 6.43
CA LEU A 3 12.27 40.98 5.96
C LEU A 3 13.50 40.83 5.05
N VAL A 4 14.39 39.87 5.34
CA VAL A 4 15.56 39.60 4.50
C VAL A 4 15.13 39.07 3.14
N THR A 5 14.19 38.13 3.11
CA THR A 5 13.65 37.59 1.86
C THR A 5 12.94 38.66 1.03
N ALA A 6 12.31 39.65 1.67
CA ALA A 6 11.73 40.80 0.98
C ALA A 6 12.81 41.71 0.35
N TRP A 7 13.92 41.97 1.05
CA TRP A 7 15.04 42.73 0.49
C TRP A 7 15.72 42.01 -0.67
N MET A 8 15.89 40.68 -0.57
CA MET A 8 16.39 39.84 -1.67
C MET A 8 15.47 39.89 -2.89
N GLY A 9 14.15 39.76 -2.70
CA GLY A 9 13.18 39.85 -3.80
C GLY A 9 13.14 41.22 -4.49
N LYS A 10 13.57 42.28 -3.79
CA LYS A 10 13.72 43.64 -4.33
C LYS A 10 15.06 43.87 -5.05
N GLY A 11 16.01 42.93 -4.94
CA GLY A 11 17.36 43.05 -5.49
C GLY A 11 18.30 43.97 -4.69
N ASP A 12 17.94 44.33 -3.46
CA ASP A 12 18.75 45.21 -2.59
C ASP A 12 19.63 44.36 -1.66
N GLU A 13 20.69 43.77 -2.23
CA GLU A 13 21.59 42.83 -1.56
C GLU A 13 22.31 43.45 -0.35
N SER A 14 22.62 44.75 -0.43
CA SER A 14 23.29 45.49 0.65
C SER A 14 22.49 45.48 1.96
N LYS A 15 21.17 45.68 1.88
CA LYS A 15 20.27 45.65 3.04
C LYS A 15 19.95 44.24 3.50
N ALA A 16 19.92 43.27 2.59
CA ALA A 16 19.79 41.87 2.95
C ALA A 16 20.98 41.39 3.79
N LEU A 17 22.20 41.72 3.38
CA LEU A 17 23.44 41.37 4.09
C LEU A 17 23.52 42.00 5.49
N SER A 18 23.25 43.31 5.62
CA SER A 18 23.29 43.98 6.93
C SER A 18 22.24 43.43 7.90
N THR A 19 21.03 43.15 7.40
CA THR A 19 19.96 42.55 8.20
C THR A 19 20.31 41.12 8.61
N CYS A 20 20.88 40.31 7.71
CA CYS A 20 21.37 38.96 8.03
C CYS A 20 22.44 38.98 9.13
N ARG A 21 23.43 39.90 9.04
CA ARG A 21 24.48 40.04 10.05
C ARG A 21 23.91 40.37 11.44
N LEU A 22 22.86 41.18 11.54
CA LEU A 22 22.18 41.45 12.81
C LEU A 22 21.49 40.19 13.36
N LEU A 23 20.85 39.41 12.49
CA LEU A 23 20.15 38.18 12.89
C LEU A 23 21.11 37.07 13.38
N THR A 24 22.38 37.08 12.96
CA THR A 24 23.38 36.16 13.51
C THR A 24 23.71 36.40 15.00
N ARG A 25 23.34 37.55 15.55
CA ARG A 25 23.53 37.92 16.97
C ARG A 25 22.28 37.70 17.84
N CYS A 26 21.16 37.26 17.25
CA CYS A 26 19.94 36.99 18.00
C CYS A 26 20.10 35.82 19.00
N LYS A 27 19.32 35.88 20.09
CA LYS A 27 19.32 34.88 21.17
C LYS A 27 18.72 33.53 20.74
N ASP A 28 17.85 33.54 19.74
CA ASP A 28 17.20 32.34 19.19
C ASP A 28 18.21 31.50 18.38
N PRO A 29 18.47 30.24 18.78
CA PRO A 29 19.43 29.37 18.12
C PRO A 29 19.04 28.97 16.69
N GLU A 30 17.75 28.76 16.40
CA GLU A 30 17.31 28.37 15.05
C GLU A 30 17.46 29.54 14.08
N LEU A 31 16.98 30.72 14.49
CA LEU A 31 17.03 31.92 13.66
C LEU A 31 18.48 32.31 13.37
N ARG A 32 19.37 32.21 14.36
CA ARG A 32 20.80 32.44 14.19
C ARG A 32 21.44 31.46 13.21
N THR A 33 21.08 30.18 13.26
CA THR A 33 21.64 29.15 12.36
C THR A 33 21.18 29.39 10.92
N ARG A 34 19.88 29.69 10.71
CA ARG A 34 19.35 30.02 9.38
C ARG A 34 19.94 31.33 8.83
N ALA A 35 20.19 32.32 9.68
CA ALA A 35 20.82 33.57 9.27
C ALA A 35 22.28 33.37 8.84
N ARG A 36 23.04 32.49 9.50
CA ARG A 36 24.42 32.15 9.10
C ARG A 36 24.45 31.44 7.74
N GLN A 37 23.62 30.42 7.56
CA GLN A 37 23.52 29.70 6.27
C GLN A 37 23.17 30.64 5.12
N LEU A 38 22.24 31.58 5.34
CA LEU A 38 21.85 32.54 4.32
C LEU A 38 22.95 33.58 4.07
N LEU A 39 23.70 33.97 5.10
CA LEU A 39 24.84 34.88 4.96
C LEU A 39 25.96 34.24 4.12
N ASP A 40 26.25 32.95 4.33
CA ASP A 40 27.25 32.21 3.55
C ASP A 40 26.91 32.19 2.04
N VAL A 41 25.62 32.07 1.70
CA VAL A 41 25.15 32.11 0.31
C VAL A 41 25.25 33.51 -0.28
N LEU A 42 24.89 34.54 0.47
CA LEU A 42 24.91 35.93 0.00
C LEU A 42 26.35 36.49 -0.11
N GLU A 43 27.28 36.01 0.69
CA GLU A 43 28.70 36.40 0.63
C GLU A 43 29.52 35.55 -0.35
N ALA A 44 28.91 34.52 -0.96
CA ALA A 44 29.60 33.69 -1.94
C ALA A 44 30.05 34.53 -3.15
N PRO A 45 31.33 34.45 -3.54
CA PRO A 45 31.83 35.21 -4.68
C PRO A 45 31.12 34.75 -5.96
N SER A 46 30.66 35.72 -6.77
CA SER A 46 30.14 35.39 -8.09
C SER A 46 31.24 34.75 -8.93
N LEU A 47 31.05 33.49 -9.31
CA LEU A 47 31.98 32.79 -10.19
C LEU A 47 31.83 33.36 -11.60
N ALA A 48 32.89 33.96 -12.13
CA ALA A 48 32.93 34.37 -13.53
C ALA A 48 32.78 33.11 -14.40
N ARG A 49 31.64 32.99 -15.09
CA ARG A 49 31.39 31.85 -15.98
C ARG A 49 32.38 31.91 -17.15
N PRO A 50 33.21 30.87 -17.37
CA PRO A 50 34.10 30.82 -18.53
C PRO A 50 33.27 30.85 -19.82
N ALA A 51 33.72 31.58 -20.83
CA ALA A 51 33.03 31.69 -22.13
C ALA A 51 32.82 30.33 -22.81
N SER A 52 33.68 29.34 -22.52
CA SER A 52 33.55 27.96 -23.01
C SER A 52 32.34 27.20 -22.43
N TRP A 53 31.77 27.65 -21.31
CA TRP A 53 30.59 27.04 -20.67
C TRP A 53 29.28 27.70 -21.10
N SER A 54 29.34 28.85 -21.75
CA SER A 54 28.20 29.43 -22.45
C SER A 54 28.24 29.01 -23.91
N MET A 55 27.31 28.14 -24.32
CA MET A 55 27.08 27.88 -25.73
C MET A 55 26.58 29.19 -26.36
N GLN A 56 27.44 29.88 -27.11
CA GLN A 56 27.03 30.97 -27.98
C GLN A 56 26.27 30.32 -29.13
N LEU A 57 24.97 30.58 -29.23
CA LEU A 57 24.21 30.17 -30.41
C LEU A 57 24.89 30.81 -31.63
N PRO A 58 25.34 30.00 -32.62
CA PRO A 58 25.88 30.56 -33.84
C PRO A 58 24.80 31.41 -34.48
N THR A 59 25.16 32.64 -34.84
CA THR A 59 24.29 33.51 -35.62
C THR A 59 24.02 32.79 -36.94
N LEU A 60 22.85 32.16 -37.04
CA LEU A 60 22.41 31.55 -38.28
C LEU A 60 22.26 32.69 -39.29
N GLU A 61 23.12 32.72 -40.30
CA GLU A 61 22.87 33.52 -41.50
C GLU A 61 21.68 32.89 -42.23
N MET A 62 20.48 33.26 -41.78
CA MET A 62 19.23 32.94 -42.45
C MET A 62 19.18 33.77 -43.72
N ASP A 63 19.53 33.15 -44.84
CA ASP A 63 19.41 33.70 -46.18
C ASP A 63 17.90 33.91 -46.48
N PRO A 64 17.37 35.15 -46.47
CA PRO A 64 15.95 35.38 -46.58
C PRO A 64 15.53 35.22 -48.05
N ARG A 65 15.29 33.98 -48.48
CA ARG A 65 14.75 33.71 -49.81
C ARG A 65 13.23 33.69 -49.82
N ILE A 66 12.63 34.83 -49.48
CA ILE A 66 11.31 35.24 -50.00
C ILE A 66 11.40 36.74 -50.29
N GLY A 67 11.43 37.09 -51.58
CA GLY A 67 11.29 38.46 -52.09
C GLY A 67 12.58 39.28 -52.12
N LYS A 68 13.21 39.40 -53.29
CA LYS A 68 14.32 40.35 -53.53
C LYS A 68 13.84 41.80 -53.36
N PRO A 69 14.52 42.65 -52.58
CA PRO A 69 14.57 44.08 -52.86
C PRO A 69 15.84 44.42 -53.64
N SER A 70 15.68 45.34 -54.59
CA SER A 70 16.72 45.85 -55.47
C SER A 70 17.81 46.63 -54.72
N LYS A 71 19.02 46.61 -55.29
CA LYS A 71 20.20 47.30 -54.77
C LYS A 71 20.09 48.83 -54.89
N LEU A 72 20.57 49.48 -53.82
CA LEU A 72 21.20 50.81 -53.70
C LEU A 72 20.30 52.05 -53.81
N PHE A 73 20.13 52.75 -52.68
CA PHE A 73 20.22 54.22 -52.59
C PHE A 73 20.63 54.65 -51.17
N ASN A 74 21.47 55.69 -51.11
CA ASN A 74 21.93 56.52 -49.98
C ASN A 74 21.33 56.31 -48.57
N ARG A 75 22.22 56.36 -47.56
CA ARG A 75 21.89 56.63 -46.13
C ARG A 75 21.00 57.89 -46.03
N ARG A 76 19.68 57.69 -46.04
CA ARG A 76 18.68 58.62 -45.51
C ARG A 76 18.30 58.12 -44.11
N LYS A 77 18.18 59.04 -43.15
CA LYS A 77 17.67 58.76 -41.79
C LYS A 77 16.39 57.92 -41.92
N LEU A 78 16.45 56.66 -41.47
CA LEU A 78 15.27 55.79 -41.43
C LEU A 78 14.25 56.41 -40.46
N PRO A 79 12.96 56.47 -40.82
CA PRO A 79 11.90 56.79 -39.86
C PRO A 79 11.95 55.79 -38.70
N PRO A 80 11.56 56.20 -37.47
CA PRO A 80 11.50 55.29 -36.33
C PRO A 80 10.61 54.07 -36.67
N PRO A 81 10.96 52.88 -36.16
CA PRO A 81 10.18 51.67 -36.42
C PRO A 81 8.72 51.88 -35.99
N PRO A 82 7.74 51.31 -36.73
CA PRO A 82 6.35 51.41 -36.35
C PRO A 82 6.16 50.87 -34.93
N PRO A 83 5.27 51.48 -34.12
CA PRO A 83 5.04 51.03 -32.76
C PRO A 83 4.65 49.55 -32.77
N SER A 84 5.26 48.77 -31.86
CA SER A 84 4.88 47.37 -31.64
C SER A 84 3.36 47.30 -31.49
N PRO A 85 2.68 46.35 -32.14
CA PRO A 85 1.23 46.21 -32.02
C PRO A 85 0.87 46.19 -30.54
N PRO A 86 -0.23 46.83 -30.12
CA PRO A 86 -0.60 46.90 -28.72
C PRO A 86 -0.91 45.48 -28.24
N THR A 87 0.11 44.77 -27.77
CA THR A 87 -0.07 43.65 -26.87
C THR A 87 -0.56 44.29 -25.59
N GLY A 88 -1.88 44.37 -25.45
CA GLY A 88 -2.52 44.79 -24.21
C GLY A 88 -1.89 44.04 -23.03
N PRO A 89 -1.91 44.62 -21.83
CA PRO A 89 -1.29 44.01 -20.67
C PRO A 89 -1.77 42.56 -20.55
N THR A 90 -0.83 41.61 -20.46
CA THR A 90 -1.12 40.19 -20.25
C THR A 90 -1.94 40.08 -18.97
N ARG A 91 -3.27 40.01 -19.10
CA ARG A 91 -4.15 39.89 -17.94
C ARG A 91 -3.90 38.51 -17.37
N ALA A 92 -3.41 38.45 -16.13
CA ALA A 92 -3.39 37.21 -15.38
C ALA A 92 -4.82 36.64 -15.37
N PRO A 93 -4.99 35.30 -15.46
CA PRO A 93 -6.30 34.70 -15.39
C PRO A 93 -7.04 35.20 -14.16
N ALA A 94 -8.32 35.56 -14.32
CA ALA A 94 -9.14 36.09 -13.24
C ALA A 94 -9.08 35.15 -12.02
N ALA A 95 -9.06 35.70 -10.81
CA ALA A 95 -8.90 34.94 -9.56
C ALA A 95 -9.88 33.76 -9.43
N GLY A 96 -11.07 33.85 -10.04
CA GLY A 96 -12.05 32.75 -10.09
C GLY A 96 -11.58 31.52 -10.90
N PHE A 97 -10.78 31.69 -11.95
CA PHE A 97 -10.21 30.57 -12.70
C PHE A 97 -9.12 29.85 -11.88
N ALA A 98 -8.27 30.60 -11.19
CA ALA A 98 -7.27 30.01 -10.30
C ALA A 98 -7.95 29.23 -9.16
N ALA A 99 -9.01 29.77 -8.56
CA ALA A 99 -9.79 29.07 -7.55
C ALA A 99 -10.44 27.80 -8.11
N LEU A 100 -10.99 27.84 -9.32
CA LEU A 100 -11.59 26.68 -9.98
C LEU A 100 -10.55 25.61 -10.30
N VAL A 101 -9.39 25.99 -10.85
CA VAL A 101 -8.28 25.07 -11.15
C VAL A 101 -7.73 24.46 -9.86
N ILE A 102 -7.57 25.23 -8.79
CA ILE A 102 -7.16 24.72 -7.48
C ILE A 102 -8.22 23.78 -6.93
N THR A 103 -9.51 24.10 -7.04
CA THR A 103 -10.60 23.23 -6.56
C THR A 103 -10.67 21.93 -7.35
N VAL A 104 -10.46 22.00 -8.67
CA VAL A 104 -10.41 20.83 -9.55
C VAL A 104 -9.16 20.00 -9.27
N LEU A 105 -7.99 20.61 -9.09
CA LEU A 105 -6.74 19.91 -8.75
C LEU A 105 -6.83 19.30 -7.36
N VAL A 106 -7.35 20.00 -6.36
CA VAL A 106 -7.57 19.49 -5.00
C VAL A 106 -8.57 18.33 -5.06
N GLY A 107 -9.68 18.49 -5.79
CA GLY A 107 -10.64 17.43 -6.05
C GLY A 107 -10.03 16.22 -6.75
N LEU A 108 -9.19 16.43 -7.77
CA LEU A 108 -8.44 15.36 -8.44
C LEU A 108 -7.48 14.70 -7.46
N THR A 109 -6.69 15.46 -6.70
CA THR A 109 -5.74 14.88 -5.74
C THR A 109 -6.46 14.06 -4.68
N LEU A 110 -7.62 14.49 -4.16
CA LEU A 110 -8.44 13.72 -3.23
C LEU A 110 -9.07 12.48 -3.87
N LEU A 111 -9.45 12.55 -5.15
CA LEU A 111 -10.00 11.42 -5.90
C LEU A 111 -8.92 10.40 -6.29
N LEU A 112 -7.68 10.85 -6.52
CA LEU A 112 -6.54 10.01 -6.87
C LEU A 112 -5.77 9.48 -5.64
N SER A 113 -5.77 10.18 -4.50
CA SER A 113 -5.09 9.80 -3.26
C SER A 113 -6.00 9.01 -2.31
N GLY A 114 -6.80 8.10 -2.84
CA GLY A 114 -7.56 7.16 -2.02
C GLY A 114 -6.58 6.22 -1.32
N CYS A 115 -6.05 6.61 -0.16
CA CYS A 115 -5.36 5.71 0.73
C CYS A 115 -6.36 4.61 1.12
N VAL A 116 -6.26 3.45 0.48
CA VAL A 116 -7.13 2.31 0.72
C VAL A 116 -6.38 1.31 1.58
N ARG A 117 -7.06 0.83 2.61
CA ARG A 117 -6.61 -0.29 3.41
C ARG A 117 -7.48 -1.50 3.10
N ILE A 118 -6.85 -2.57 2.62
CA ILE A 118 -7.50 -3.85 2.35
C ILE A 118 -7.00 -4.84 3.40
N THR A 119 -7.90 -5.33 4.23
CA THR A 119 -7.62 -6.38 5.20
C THR A 119 -8.38 -7.64 4.83
N ALA A 120 -7.63 -8.73 4.63
CA ALA A 120 -8.19 -10.03 4.30
C ALA A 120 -8.10 -10.96 5.51
N ASP A 121 -9.25 -11.35 6.05
CA ASP A 121 -9.37 -12.30 7.14
C ASP A 121 -9.51 -13.72 6.57
N LEU A 122 -8.59 -14.60 6.95
CA LEU A 122 -8.55 -16.00 6.57
C LEU A 122 -8.64 -16.88 7.83
N SER A 123 -9.68 -17.69 7.94
CA SER A 123 -9.89 -18.61 9.06
C SER A 123 -10.07 -20.05 8.58
N LEU A 124 -9.65 -20.98 9.44
CA LEU A 124 -9.74 -22.42 9.20
C LEU A 124 -10.63 -23.07 10.28
N PRO A 125 -11.96 -22.95 10.19
CA PRO A 125 -12.88 -23.42 11.23
C PRO A 125 -12.90 -24.95 11.41
N GLY A 126 -12.54 -25.70 10.37
CA GLY A 126 -12.64 -27.16 10.33
C GLY A 126 -11.58 -27.82 9.46
N PRO A 127 -11.58 -29.16 9.32
CA PRO A 127 -10.72 -29.87 8.38
C PRO A 127 -11.20 -29.60 6.97
N ASP A 128 -10.29 -29.16 6.11
CA ASP A 128 -10.60 -28.73 4.74
C ASP A 128 -11.80 -27.78 4.70
N ARG A 129 -11.81 -26.83 5.64
CA ARG A 129 -12.80 -25.76 5.71
C ARG A 129 -12.07 -24.43 5.81
N VAL A 130 -12.30 -23.60 4.82
CA VAL A 130 -11.74 -22.26 4.69
C VAL A 130 -12.88 -21.26 4.71
N GLU A 131 -12.74 -20.23 5.52
CA GLU A 131 -13.61 -19.07 5.53
C GLU A 131 -12.77 -17.82 5.24
N MET A 132 -13.29 -16.97 4.35
CA MET A 132 -12.62 -15.76 3.89
C MET A 132 -13.55 -14.57 4.05
N ALA A 133 -13.01 -13.47 4.57
CA ALA A 133 -13.68 -12.18 4.58
C ALA A 133 -12.69 -11.08 4.21
N TRP A 134 -13.14 -10.06 3.50
CA TRP A 134 -12.35 -8.87 3.20
C TRP A 134 -13.06 -7.64 3.73
N THR A 135 -12.25 -6.74 4.25
CA THR A 135 -12.65 -5.42 4.70
C THR A 135 -11.82 -4.41 3.93
N ILE A 136 -12.50 -3.55 3.18
CA ILE A 136 -11.89 -2.50 2.38
C ILE A 136 -12.30 -1.18 3.01
N ASP A 137 -11.33 -0.46 3.54
CA ASP A 137 -11.51 0.80 4.24
C ASP A 137 -10.87 1.94 3.45
N SER A 138 -11.62 3.03 3.30
CA SER A 138 -11.17 4.26 2.66
C SER A 138 -10.76 5.23 3.75
N LEU A 139 -9.47 5.57 3.82
CA LEU A 139 -8.96 6.49 4.85
C LEU A 139 -9.55 7.90 4.75
N SER A 140 -10.15 8.27 3.60
CA SER A 140 -10.86 9.53 3.42
C SER A 140 -12.29 9.52 3.99
N GLY A 141 -12.79 8.36 4.45
CA GLY A 141 -14.18 8.20 4.90
C GLY A 141 -15.22 8.33 3.78
N LEU A 142 -14.77 8.51 2.53
CA LEU A 142 -15.62 8.59 1.35
C LEU A 142 -15.61 7.27 0.60
N LYS A 143 -16.77 6.96 0.03
CA LYS A 143 -16.96 5.79 -0.80
C LYS A 143 -16.26 5.97 -2.14
N LEU A 144 -15.36 5.05 -2.49
CA LEU A 144 -14.55 5.15 -3.69
C LEU A 144 -15.29 4.55 -4.90
N PRO A 145 -15.21 5.17 -6.10
CA PRO A 145 -15.85 4.64 -7.31
C PRO A 145 -15.43 3.20 -7.64
N TRP A 146 -14.17 2.86 -7.38
CA TRP A 146 -13.63 1.52 -7.61
C TRP A 146 -14.31 0.46 -6.71
N GLN A 147 -14.61 0.78 -5.45
CA GLN A 147 -15.29 -0.13 -4.52
C GLN A 147 -16.69 -0.48 -5.04
N ASP A 148 -17.38 0.50 -5.63
CA ASP A 148 -18.68 0.29 -6.26
C ASP A 148 -18.59 -0.58 -7.50
N ALA A 149 -17.62 -0.32 -8.38
CA ALA A 149 -17.36 -1.17 -9.53
C ALA A 149 -17.05 -2.61 -9.12
N PHE A 150 -16.18 -2.81 -8.13
CA PHE A 150 -15.84 -4.11 -7.57
C PHE A 150 -17.07 -4.84 -7.00
N SER A 151 -17.88 -4.16 -6.20
CA SER A 151 -19.10 -4.76 -5.63
C SER A 151 -20.10 -5.21 -6.70
N ARG A 152 -20.23 -4.45 -7.80
CA ARG A 152 -21.08 -4.80 -8.94
C ARG A 152 -20.52 -5.98 -9.72
N GLU A 153 -19.21 -6.00 -9.96
CA GLU A 153 -18.53 -7.09 -10.66
C GLU A 153 -18.69 -8.42 -9.91
N LEU A 154 -18.50 -8.42 -8.58
CA LEU A 154 -18.72 -9.61 -7.75
C LEU A 154 -20.16 -10.15 -7.85
N ARG A 155 -21.15 -9.26 -7.88
CA ARG A 155 -22.57 -9.63 -8.06
C ARG A 155 -22.85 -10.12 -9.48
N ALA A 156 -22.26 -9.49 -10.50
CA ALA A 156 -22.43 -9.87 -11.90
C ALA A 156 -21.90 -11.29 -12.16
N MET A 157 -20.75 -11.63 -11.58
CA MET A 157 -20.19 -12.99 -11.65
C MET A 157 -20.92 -14.02 -10.79
N ARG A 158 -21.94 -13.62 -10.01
CA ARG A 158 -22.70 -14.47 -9.09
C ARG A 158 -21.82 -15.28 -8.13
N LEU A 159 -20.71 -14.68 -7.70
CA LEU A 159 -19.83 -15.31 -6.72
C LEU A 159 -20.54 -15.40 -5.37
N PRO A 160 -20.25 -16.42 -4.53
CA PRO A 160 -20.91 -16.64 -3.24
C PRO A 160 -20.53 -15.62 -2.15
N TRP A 161 -20.21 -14.37 -2.50
CA TRP A 161 -19.86 -13.33 -1.54
C TRP A 161 -21.10 -12.60 -1.02
N LYS A 162 -21.21 -12.50 0.30
CA LYS A 162 -22.13 -11.58 0.96
C LYS A 162 -21.44 -10.22 1.06
N VAL A 163 -21.89 -9.28 0.25
CA VAL A 163 -21.37 -7.90 0.23
C VAL A 163 -22.22 -7.04 1.17
N ARG A 164 -21.58 -6.40 2.15
CA ARG A 164 -22.19 -5.41 3.04
C ARG A 164 -21.47 -4.07 2.89
N ASN A 165 -22.24 -3.01 2.71
CA ASN A 165 -21.71 -1.66 2.72
C ASN A 165 -22.14 -1.00 4.02
N SER A 166 -21.17 -0.62 4.85
CA SER A 166 -21.43 -0.11 6.21
C SER A 166 -21.49 1.42 6.26
N GLY A 167 -21.46 2.10 5.10
CA GLY A 167 -21.32 3.56 5.02
C GLY A 167 -19.88 4.02 5.23
N ASN A 168 -19.62 5.31 4.98
CA ASN A 168 -18.32 5.97 5.23
C ASN A 168 -17.10 5.34 4.53
N GLY A 169 -17.29 4.74 3.35
CA GLY A 169 -16.19 4.15 2.58
C GLY A 169 -15.71 2.77 3.04
N LEU A 170 -16.43 2.15 3.99
CA LEU A 170 -16.19 0.77 4.43
C LEU A 170 -17.03 -0.23 3.62
N LEU A 171 -16.34 -1.20 3.01
CA LEU A 171 -16.93 -2.31 2.27
C LEU A 171 -16.48 -3.64 2.90
N GLU A 172 -17.44 -4.46 3.31
CA GLU A 172 -17.19 -5.80 3.83
C GLU A 172 -17.71 -6.86 2.85
N VAL A 173 -16.88 -7.87 2.59
CA VAL A 173 -17.17 -8.93 1.64
C VAL A 173 -16.87 -10.26 2.30
N LYS A 174 -17.88 -11.08 2.58
CA LYS A 174 -17.71 -12.35 3.32
C LYS A 174 -18.18 -13.56 2.51
N ALA A 175 -17.32 -14.55 2.36
CA ALA A 175 -17.65 -15.82 1.72
C ALA A 175 -18.24 -16.81 2.74
N PRO A 176 -19.10 -17.75 2.32
CA PRO A 176 -19.43 -18.90 3.13
C PRO A 176 -18.21 -19.77 3.36
N THR A 177 -18.26 -20.60 4.39
CA THR A 177 -17.26 -21.65 4.60
C THR A 177 -17.35 -22.68 3.49
N GLN A 178 -16.22 -22.97 2.85
CA GLN A 178 -16.11 -23.90 1.72
C GLN A 178 -14.85 -24.75 1.86
N ASN A 179 -14.67 -25.73 0.98
CA ASN A 179 -13.43 -26.53 0.95
C ASN A 179 -12.25 -25.68 0.44
N SER A 180 -11.03 -26.20 0.58
CA SER A 180 -9.83 -25.45 0.18
C SER A 180 -9.72 -25.22 -1.33
N GLU A 181 -10.19 -26.16 -2.15
CA GLU A 181 -10.14 -26.06 -3.62
C GLU A 181 -11.09 -24.98 -4.14
N ASP A 182 -12.35 -24.99 -3.70
CA ASP A 182 -13.36 -23.97 -4.02
C ASP A 182 -12.93 -22.61 -3.46
N ALA A 183 -12.30 -22.58 -2.28
CA ALA A 183 -11.73 -21.34 -1.74
C ALA A 183 -10.60 -20.78 -2.60
N ALA A 184 -9.71 -21.63 -3.13
CA ALA A 184 -8.64 -21.20 -4.02
C ALA A 184 -9.21 -20.68 -5.35
N ALA A 185 -10.19 -21.39 -5.93
CA ALA A 185 -10.87 -20.96 -7.14
C ALA A 185 -11.64 -19.64 -6.93
N LEU A 186 -12.31 -19.49 -5.79
CA LEU A 186 -13.00 -18.26 -5.43
C LEU A 186 -12.02 -17.09 -5.30
N LEU A 187 -10.91 -17.29 -4.58
CA LEU A 187 -9.86 -16.29 -4.40
C LEU A 187 -9.27 -15.85 -5.75
N SER A 188 -9.05 -16.79 -6.67
CA SER A 188 -8.56 -16.49 -8.01
C SER A 188 -9.52 -15.60 -8.78
N LYS A 189 -10.81 -15.98 -8.85
CA LYS A 189 -11.84 -15.20 -9.57
C LYS A 189 -12.00 -13.79 -8.99
N THR A 190 -11.84 -13.63 -7.68
CA THR A 190 -11.95 -12.32 -7.05
C THR A 190 -10.75 -11.42 -7.22
N VAL A 191 -9.54 -11.96 -7.23
CA VAL A 191 -8.35 -11.17 -7.55
C VAL A 191 -8.40 -10.72 -9.00
N GLU A 192 -8.87 -11.59 -9.89
CA GLU A 192 -9.14 -11.23 -11.29
C GLU A 192 -10.19 -10.11 -11.39
N ALA A 193 -11.31 -10.22 -10.66
CA ALA A 193 -12.33 -9.19 -10.59
C ALA A 193 -11.80 -7.83 -10.12
N ALA A 194 -11.04 -7.84 -9.03
CA ALA A 194 -10.41 -6.65 -8.47
C ALA A 194 -9.47 -6.01 -9.50
N GLY A 195 -8.64 -6.81 -10.15
CA GLY A 195 -7.76 -6.37 -11.24
C GLY A 195 -8.55 -5.69 -12.36
N ARG A 196 -9.55 -6.37 -12.93
CA ARG A 196 -10.39 -5.80 -14.02
C ARG A 196 -11.00 -4.46 -13.63
N THR A 197 -11.54 -4.35 -12.41
CA THR A 197 -12.18 -3.11 -11.93
C THR A 197 -11.20 -1.98 -11.66
N ALA A 198 -9.93 -2.32 -11.37
CA ALA A 198 -8.84 -1.36 -11.22
C ALA A 198 -8.13 -1.05 -12.57
N GLY A 199 -8.54 -1.68 -13.67
CA GLY A 199 -7.87 -1.56 -14.96
C GLY A 199 -6.48 -2.23 -15.00
N LEU A 200 -6.24 -3.22 -14.13
CA LEU A 200 -4.98 -3.92 -13.99
C LEU A 200 -5.15 -5.41 -14.28
N VAL A 201 -4.13 -6.05 -14.86
CA VAL A 201 -4.08 -7.51 -15.00
C VAL A 201 -3.31 -8.07 -13.82
N LEU A 202 -4.02 -8.69 -12.87
CA LEU A 202 -3.41 -9.32 -11.71
C LEU A 202 -3.22 -10.83 -11.97
N PRO A 203 -2.03 -11.39 -11.67
CA PRO A 203 -1.81 -12.83 -11.75
C PRO A 203 -2.65 -13.58 -10.70
N ALA A 204 -3.01 -14.83 -11.02
CA ALA A 204 -3.80 -15.65 -10.12
C ALA A 204 -3.02 -15.95 -8.82
N PRO A 205 -3.64 -15.71 -7.64
CA PRO A 205 -3.06 -16.09 -6.35
C PRO A 205 -3.04 -17.61 -6.19
N THR A 206 -2.07 -18.11 -5.43
CA THR A 206 -2.01 -19.54 -5.06
C THR A 206 -2.44 -19.71 -3.63
N LEU A 207 -3.50 -20.48 -3.39
CA LEU A 207 -3.92 -20.94 -2.07
C LEU A 207 -3.90 -22.47 -2.08
N LYS A 208 -3.07 -23.08 -1.23
CA LYS A 208 -3.03 -24.53 -1.04
C LYS A 208 -3.13 -24.85 0.44
N LEU A 209 -4.03 -25.76 0.79
CA LEU A 209 -4.15 -26.33 2.12
C LEU A 209 -3.95 -27.83 2.01
N GLU A 210 -2.85 -28.32 2.57
CA GLU A 210 -2.57 -29.75 2.65
C GLU A 210 -2.83 -30.23 4.06
N GLU A 211 -3.58 -31.33 4.18
CA GLU A 211 -3.91 -31.94 5.46
C GLU A 211 -3.41 -33.38 5.50
N ARG A 212 -2.70 -33.70 6.59
CA ARG A 212 -2.28 -35.07 6.88
C ARG A 212 -2.97 -35.55 8.14
N ASN A 213 -3.83 -36.54 7.97
CA ASN A 213 -4.57 -37.16 9.07
C ASN A 213 -3.64 -38.04 9.92
N TRP A 214 -3.80 -37.92 11.23
CA TRP A 214 -3.16 -38.76 12.25
C TRP A 214 -4.24 -39.27 13.22
N LEU A 215 -3.92 -40.31 13.98
CA LEU A 215 -4.88 -40.98 14.85
C LEU A 215 -5.45 -40.06 15.95
N VAL A 216 -4.63 -39.14 16.46
CA VAL A 216 -4.97 -38.21 17.55
C VAL A 216 -5.20 -36.76 17.09
N GLY A 217 -5.04 -36.48 15.80
CA GLY A 217 -5.11 -35.12 15.28
C GLY A 217 -4.79 -35.02 13.80
N LEU A 218 -4.56 -33.81 13.33
CA LEU A 218 -4.25 -33.53 11.94
C LEU A 218 -3.16 -32.47 11.85
N LYS A 219 -2.24 -32.66 10.91
CA LYS A 219 -1.22 -31.66 10.56
C LYS A 219 -1.73 -30.91 9.34
N GLN A 220 -1.80 -29.58 9.44
CA GLN A 220 -2.20 -28.72 8.34
C GLN A 220 -1.01 -27.88 7.89
N GLU A 221 -0.81 -27.81 6.58
CA GLU A 221 0.14 -26.91 5.94
C GLU A 221 -0.62 -26.01 4.98
N LEU A 222 -0.49 -24.70 5.15
CA LEU A 222 -1.08 -23.71 4.23
C LEU A 222 0.05 -23.00 3.50
N LEU A 223 -0.12 -22.86 2.20
CA LEU A 223 0.68 -22.01 1.34
C LEU A 223 -0.23 -20.97 0.71
N LEU A 224 0.11 -19.70 0.89
CA LEU A 224 -0.55 -18.57 0.28
C LEU A 224 0.49 -17.71 -0.46
N GLU A 225 0.35 -17.59 -1.78
CA GLU A 225 1.18 -16.75 -2.62
C GLU A 225 0.33 -15.69 -3.33
N LEU A 226 0.73 -14.43 -3.21
CA LEU A 226 0.11 -13.30 -3.92
C LEU A 226 1.20 -12.52 -4.63
N ASP A 227 1.04 -12.33 -5.93
CA ASP A 227 1.96 -11.51 -6.71
C ASP A 227 1.38 -10.11 -6.93
N LEU A 228 1.97 -9.13 -6.24
CA LEU A 228 1.53 -7.74 -6.23
C LEU A 228 2.44 -6.84 -7.09
N ARG A 229 3.26 -7.41 -7.99
CA ARG A 229 4.17 -6.66 -8.86
C ARG A 229 3.45 -5.64 -9.75
N ALA A 230 2.26 -5.99 -10.23
CA ALA A 230 1.41 -5.12 -11.05
C ALA A 230 0.90 -3.88 -10.30
N LEU A 231 0.92 -3.88 -8.95
CA LEU A 231 0.44 -2.79 -8.12
C LEU A 231 1.55 -1.78 -7.76
N LYS A 232 2.76 -1.90 -8.32
CA LYS A 232 3.91 -1.05 -8.00
C LYS A 232 3.67 0.46 -8.18
N SER A 233 2.70 0.86 -9.02
CA SER A 233 2.31 2.28 -9.20
C SER A 233 1.46 2.83 -8.05
N LEU A 234 0.89 1.96 -7.20
CA LEU A 234 -0.04 2.32 -6.12
C LEU A 234 0.68 2.33 -4.77
N ASN A 235 1.54 3.32 -4.55
CA ASN A 235 2.39 3.42 -3.36
C ASN A 235 1.62 3.60 -2.04
N GLU A 236 0.37 4.07 -2.09
CA GLU A 236 -0.45 4.36 -0.90
C GLU A 236 -1.40 3.21 -0.51
N LEU A 237 -1.40 2.10 -1.26
CA LEU A 237 -2.25 0.95 -1.00
C LEU A 237 -1.67 0.08 0.11
N GLN A 238 -2.43 -0.12 1.19
CA GLN A 238 -2.05 -1.02 2.28
C GLN A 238 -2.87 -2.30 2.20
N ILE A 239 -2.20 -3.45 2.05
CA ILE A 239 -2.86 -4.75 2.07
C ILE A 239 -2.29 -5.58 3.20
N ALA A 240 -3.15 -6.21 3.99
CA ALA A 240 -2.74 -7.15 5.02
C ALA A 240 -3.64 -8.38 5.06
N VAL A 241 -3.06 -9.54 5.31
CA VAL A 241 -3.79 -10.77 5.58
C VAL A 241 -3.78 -11.02 7.08
N ARG A 242 -4.95 -11.12 7.68
CA ARG A 242 -5.13 -11.57 9.06
C ARG A 242 -5.48 -13.03 9.02
N LEU A 243 -4.78 -13.82 9.81
CA LEU A 243 -5.12 -15.20 10.02
C LEU A 243 -5.76 -15.33 11.40
N GLY A 244 -6.85 -16.12 11.46
CA GLY A 244 -7.64 -16.32 12.68
C GLY A 244 -6.85 -16.98 13.82
N ASN A 245 -7.53 -17.50 14.85
CA ASN A 245 -6.84 -18.08 16.01
C ASN A 245 -5.91 -19.26 15.63
N GLN A 246 -4.66 -19.19 16.08
CA GLN A 246 -3.57 -20.12 15.74
C GLN A 246 -2.80 -20.54 16.99
N ALA A 247 -3.54 -21.14 17.92
CA ALA A 247 -3.02 -21.56 19.21
C ALA A 247 -1.85 -22.57 19.11
N SER A 248 -1.72 -23.30 18.00
CA SER A 248 -0.76 -24.41 17.82
C SER A 248 0.13 -24.28 16.57
N LEU A 249 0.47 -23.03 16.22
CA LEU A 249 1.33 -22.71 15.08
C LEU A 249 2.76 -23.21 15.35
N ARG A 250 3.26 -24.13 14.53
CA ARG A 250 4.61 -24.73 14.69
C ARG A 250 5.68 -24.09 13.83
N ARG A 251 5.34 -23.67 12.61
CA ARG A 251 6.26 -23.10 11.64
C ARG A 251 5.54 -21.97 10.91
N LEU A 252 6.20 -20.82 10.81
CA LEU A 252 5.72 -19.66 10.07
C LEU A 252 6.88 -19.12 9.25
N GLN A 253 6.67 -19.01 7.95
CA GLN A 253 7.60 -18.41 7.01
C GLN A 253 6.81 -17.40 6.19
N SER A 254 7.24 -16.15 6.21
CA SER A 254 6.63 -15.10 5.42
C SER A 254 7.72 -14.28 4.75
N SER A 255 7.51 -13.93 3.49
CA SER A 255 8.42 -13.13 2.68
C SER A 255 7.60 -12.24 1.76
N PRO A 256 7.98 -10.97 1.54
CA PRO A 256 9.16 -10.27 2.08
C PRO A 256 8.95 -9.80 3.52
N ALA A 257 7.73 -9.38 3.85
CA ALA A 257 7.40 -8.86 5.16
C ALA A 257 7.14 -9.98 6.18
N MET A 258 7.57 -9.73 7.42
CA MET A 258 7.37 -10.65 8.53
C MET A 258 5.95 -10.57 9.08
N ALA A 259 5.28 -11.71 9.18
CA ALA A 259 4.00 -11.84 9.87
C ALA A 259 4.22 -11.80 11.39
N SER A 260 3.42 -11.00 12.09
CA SER A 260 3.52 -10.79 13.54
C SER A 260 2.16 -10.90 14.23
N LYS A 261 2.16 -11.21 15.52
CA LYS A 261 0.92 -11.25 16.31
C LYS A 261 0.56 -9.85 16.76
N ASN A 262 -0.72 -9.49 16.63
CA ASN A 262 -1.25 -8.25 17.19
C ASN A 262 -1.48 -8.38 18.71
N ALA A 263 -1.89 -7.29 19.36
CA ALA A 263 -2.21 -7.28 20.80
C ALA A 263 -3.34 -8.25 21.20
N LYS A 264 -4.18 -8.67 20.26
CA LYS A 264 -5.26 -9.66 20.44
C LYS A 264 -4.80 -11.11 20.21
N GLY A 265 -3.52 -11.31 19.85
CA GLY A 265 -2.95 -12.63 19.55
C GLY A 265 -3.24 -13.16 18.14
N GLU A 266 -3.90 -12.38 17.28
CA GLU A 266 -4.17 -12.73 15.88
C GLU A 266 -2.92 -12.49 15.03
N LEU A 267 -2.67 -13.37 14.06
CA LEU A 267 -1.51 -13.25 13.20
C LEU A 267 -1.82 -12.31 12.04
N VAL A 268 -1.05 -11.23 11.92
CA VAL A 268 -1.18 -10.22 10.86
C VAL A 268 0.04 -10.29 9.96
N TRP A 269 -0.19 -10.53 8.68
CA TRP A 269 0.82 -10.52 7.64
C TRP A 269 0.61 -9.32 6.71
N PRO A 270 1.38 -8.23 6.87
CA PRO A 270 1.34 -7.12 5.93
C PRO A 270 1.95 -7.56 4.58
N LEU A 271 1.30 -7.22 3.47
CA LEU A 271 1.80 -7.51 2.13
C LEU A 271 2.61 -6.33 1.61
N THR A 272 3.71 -6.62 0.92
CA THR A 272 4.58 -5.63 0.30
C THR A 272 4.14 -5.41 -1.15
N ILE A 273 3.77 -4.17 -1.50
CA ILE A 273 3.33 -3.79 -2.85
C ILE A 273 4.53 -3.83 -3.80
N GLY A 274 4.32 -4.30 -5.04
CA GLY A 274 5.37 -4.37 -6.05
C GLY A 274 6.24 -5.63 -5.99
N GLU A 275 5.97 -6.56 -5.07
CA GLU A 275 6.72 -7.81 -4.91
C GLU A 275 5.81 -9.05 -4.86
N LYS A 276 6.42 -10.24 -4.98
CA LYS A 276 5.73 -11.52 -4.77
C LYS A 276 5.75 -11.86 -3.28
N ASN A 277 4.57 -11.88 -2.68
CA ASN A 277 4.36 -12.20 -1.28
C ASN A 277 4.09 -13.70 -1.14
N ARG A 278 4.79 -14.35 -0.21
CA ARG A 278 4.62 -15.76 0.11
C ARG A 278 4.50 -15.94 1.62
N LEU A 279 3.45 -16.64 2.03
CA LEU A 279 3.21 -17.08 3.39
C LEU A 279 3.06 -18.59 3.39
N GLN A 280 3.87 -19.25 4.20
CA GLN A 280 3.77 -20.67 4.46
C GLN A 280 3.75 -20.90 5.95
N TRP A 281 2.82 -21.71 6.41
CA TRP A 281 2.79 -22.10 7.82
C TRP A 281 2.37 -23.54 8.01
N SER A 282 2.61 -24.06 9.21
CA SER A 282 2.13 -25.37 9.62
C SER A 282 1.59 -25.33 11.03
N GLN A 283 0.43 -25.96 11.24
CA GLN A 283 -0.20 -26.10 12.54
C GLN A 283 -0.59 -27.55 12.82
N TRP A 284 -0.63 -27.90 14.10
CA TRP A 284 -1.18 -29.18 14.57
C TRP A 284 -2.53 -28.95 15.22
N ARG A 285 -3.57 -29.67 14.77
CA ARG A 285 -4.88 -29.59 15.39
C ARG A 285 -5.26 -30.92 16.02
N TRP A 286 -5.55 -30.89 17.32
CA TRP A 286 -6.01 -32.06 18.04
C TRP A 286 -7.42 -32.45 17.61
N SER A 287 -7.65 -33.75 17.39
CA SER A 287 -8.99 -34.28 17.16
C SER A 287 -9.63 -34.60 18.49
N ARG A 288 -10.82 -34.06 18.78
CA ARG A 288 -11.58 -34.40 20.00
C ARG A 288 -11.85 -35.91 20.07
N LEU A 289 -12.18 -36.52 18.94
CA LEU A 289 -12.39 -37.97 18.82
C LEU A 289 -11.09 -38.75 19.02
N GLY A 290 -9.98 -38.27 18.44
CA GLY A 290 -8.68 -38.93 18.57
C GLY A 290 -8.16 -38.92 20.01
N VAL A 291 -8.28 -37.78 20.69
CA VAL A 291 -7.93 -37.66 22.11
C VAL A 291 -8.86 -38.50 22.98
N GLY A 292 -10.17 -38.52 22.70
CA GLY A 292 -11.13 -39.38 23.39
C GLY A 292 -10.83 -40.87 23.22
N SER A 293 -10.49 -41.30 22.00
CA SER A 293 -10.08 -42.68 21.72
C SER A 293 -8.80 -43.05 22.48
N LEU A 294 -7.81 -42.17 22.50
CA LEU A 294 -6.58 -42.39 23.28
C LEU A 294 -6.88 -42.52 24.78
N ALA A 295 -7.77 -41.68 25.33
CA ALA A 295 -8.17 -41.75 26.73
C ALA A 295 -8.87 -43.08 27.07
N ILE A 296 -9.74 -43.58 26.19
CA ILE A 296 -10.40 -44.89 26.36
C ILE A 296 -9.36 -46.02 26.37
N VAL A 297 -8.40 -46.00 25.43
CA VAL A 297 -7.33 -47.00 25.39
C VAL A 297 -6.49 -46.97 26.67
N VAL A 298 -6.15 -45.78 27.17
CA VAL A 298 -5.41 -45.62 28.43
C VAL A 298 -6.20 -46.19 29.62
N LEU A 299 -7.51 -45.93 29.70
CA LEU A 299 -8.37 -46.49 30.75
C LEU A 299 -8.49 -48.01 30.65
N LEU A 300 -8.58 -48.57 29.45
CA LEU A 300 -8.60 -50.02 29.24
C LEU A 300 -7.27 -50.68 29.65
N VAL A 301 -6.14 -50.07 29.30
CA VAL A 301 -4.82 -50.56 29.73
C VAL A 301 -4.67 -50.47 31.25
N LEU A 302 -5.13 -49.38 31.86
CA LEU A 302 -5.07 -49.18 33.30
C LEU A 302 -5.97 -50.17 34.05
N THR A 303 -7.19 -50.40 33.57
CA THR A 303 -8.10 -51.40 34.15
C THR A 303 -7.56 -52.82 33.99
N ALA A 304 -7.03 -53.19 32.82
CA ALA A 304 -6.39 -54.49 32.61
C ALA A 304 -5.15 -54.68 33.49
N SER A 305 -4.34 -53.63 33.68
CA SER A 305 -3.18 -53.65 34.58
C SER A 305 -3.59 -53.86 36.04
N LEU A 306 -4.63 -53.15 36.50
CA LEU A 306 -5.18 -53.33 37.84
C LEU A 306 -5.78 -54.72 38.04
N GLN A 307 -6.49 -55.27 37.04
CA GLN A 307 -6.99 -56.64 37.08
C GLN A 307 -5.84 -57.65 37.17
N ARG A 308 -4.77 -57.46 36.40
CA ARG A 308 -3.58 -58.31 36.46
C ARG A 308 -2.89 -58.23 37.82
N LEU A 309 -2.74 -57.03 38.39
CA LEU A 309 -2.21 -56.84 39.73
C LEU A 309 -3.09 -57.51 40.79
N ARG A 310 -4.41 -57.40 40.67
CA ARG A 310 -5.38 -58.08 41.55
C ARG A 310 -5.20 -59.60 41.51
N LEU A 311 -5.07 -60.18 40.31
CA LEU A 311 -4.83 -61.61 40.12
C LEU A 311 -3.48 -62.04 40.73
N LEU A 312 -2.43 -61.24 40.54
CA LEU A 312 -1.11 -61.49 41.12
C LEU A 312 -1.12 -61.40 42.67
N MET A 313 -1.98 -60.56 43.24
CA MET A 313 -2.17 -60.44 44.69
C MET A 313 -3.05 -61.57 45.29
N GLY A 314 -3.43 -62.58 44.50
CA GLY A 314 -4.13 -63.76 44.99
C GLY A 314 -5.64 -63.59 45.18
N PHE A 315 -6.22 -62.47 44.76
CA PHE A 315 -7.67 -62.33 44.67
C PHE A 315 -8.14 -63.04 43.40
N GLY A 316 -8.45 -64.34 43.52
CA GLY A 316 -8.99 -65.16 42.44
C GLY A 316 -10.30 -64.61 41.86
N TYR A 317 -10.73 -65.19 40.73
CA TYR A 317 -12.04 -64.89 40.16
C TYR A 317 -13.14 -65.21 41.19
N PRO A 318 -14.21 -64.41 41.28
CA PRO A 318 -15.33 -64.73 42.15
C PRO A 318 -15.91 -66.08 41.71
N GLU A 319 -15.76 -67.10 42.55
CA GLU A 319 -16.43 -68.38 42.34
C GLU A 319 -17.94 -68.15 42.49
N LEU A 320 -18.71 -68.62 41.52
CA LEU A 320 -20.16 -68.63 41.63
C LEU A 320 -20.53 -69.58 42.78
N PRO A 321 -21.44 -69.21 43.70
CA PRO A 321 -21.95 -70.16 44.68
C PRO A 321 -22.62 -71.31 43.91
N SER A 322 -22.07 -72.51 44.09
CA SER A 322 -22.65 -73.78 43.63
C SER A 322 -23.99 -74.06 44.31
#